data_AF-A0A3D3PJ09-F1
#
_entry.id   AF-A0A3D3PJ09-F1
#
_cell.length_a   1.000
_cell.length_b   1.000
_cell.length_c   1.000
_cell.angle_alpha   90.00
_cell.angle_beta   90.00
_cell.angle_gamma   90.00
#
_symmetry.space_group_name_H-M   'P 1'
#
loop_
_entity.id
_entity.type
_entity.pdbx_description
1 polymer ?
#
loop_
_entity_poly.entity_id
_entity_poly.type
_entity_poly.pdbx_seq_one_letter_code
_entity_poly.pdbx_strand_id
1 'polypeptide(L)'
;EGFLSAGNKQMLAIVSGGTAGILCFIGLSLLLHRRVFDPRIRLTSHRTDIAILVILWVQLLLGLLTLPVSLKHSDGSVMLILADWAQRIVTFRASGAEGLLNLDWQYKIHLV
;
A
#
# COMPACT_ATOMS: atom_id res chain seq x y z
N GLU A 1 -22.14 -3.49 -14.48
CA GLU A 1 -21.09 -2.94 -13.59
C GLU A 1 -21.73 -1.94 -12.63
N GLY A 2 -21.34 -1.96 -11.35
CA GLY A 2 -21.99 -1.16 -10.30
C GLY A 2 -21.69 0.34 -10.43
N PHE A 3 -22.46 1.14 -9.69
CA PHE A 3 -22.50 2.62 -9.60
C PHE A 3 -21.19 3.43 -9.82
N LEU A 4 -20.00 2.82 -9.70
CA LEU A 4 -18.69 3.44 -9.98
C LEU A 4 -17.87 2.58 -10.94
N SER A 5 -17.40 3.18 -12.04
CA SER A 5 -16.48 2.55 -13.00
C SER A 5 -15.12 2.24 -12.36
N ALA A 6 -14.34 1.36 -13.00
CA ALA A 6 -13.01 0.97 -12.54
C ALA A 6 -12.07 2.20 -12.43
N GLY A 7 -12.01 3.02 -13.48
CA GLY A 7 -11.22 4.26 -13.47
C GLY A 7 -11.65 5.23 -12.36
N ASN A 8 -12.95 5.37 -12.08
CA ASN A 8 -13.43 6.24 -10.99
C ASN A 8 -13.01 5.72 -9.61
N LYS A 9 -13.05 4.40 -9.39
CA LYS A 9 -12.55 3.79 -8.14
C LYS A 9 -11.04 4.00 -7.99
N GLN A 10 -10.28 3.86 -9.07
CA GLN A 10 -8.84 4.10 -9.03
C GLN A 10 -8.53 5.57 -8.73
N MET A 11 -9.24 6.51 -9.36
CA MET A 11 -9.06 7.94 -9.08
C MET A 11 -9.40 8.28 -7.63
N LEU A 12 -10.49 7.71 -7.10
CA LEU A 12 -10.86 7.85 -5.70
C LEU A 12 -9.74 7.34 -4.78
N ALA A 13 -9.15 6.19 -5.08
CA ALA A 13 -8.05 5.61 -4.30
C ALA A 13 -6.79 6.49 -4.38
N ILE A 14 -6.46 7.03 -5.56
CA ILE A 14 -5.29 7.90 -5.73
C ILE A 14 -5.45 9.18 -4.89
N VAL A 15 -6.60 9.84 -4.98
CA VAL A 15 -6.81 11.14 -4.31
C VAL A 15 -7.03 10.95 -2.82
N SER A 16 -8.03 10.16 -2.42
CA SER A 16 -8.37 10.01 -0.99
C SER A 16 -7.33 9.16 -0.26
N GLY A 17 -6.95 8.03 -0.83
CA GLY A 17 -5.92 7.14 -0.29
C GLY A 17 -4.54 7.81 -0.29
N GLY A 18 -4.18 8.55 -1.34
CA GLY A 18 -2.92 9.30 -1.37
C GLY A 18 -2.87 10.39 -0.30
N THR A 19 -3.94 11.17 -0.13
CA THR A 19 -4.01 12.20 0.92
C THR A 19 -3.89 11.59 2.31
N ALA A 20 -4.66 10.53 2.60
CA ALA A 20 -4.59 9.82 3.87
C ALA A 20 -3.21 9.17 4.09
N GLY A 21 -2.62 8.60 3.04
CA GLY A 21 -1.31 7.98 3.06
C GLY A 21 -0.19 8.97 3.38
N ILE A 22 -0.22 10.18 2.82
CA ILE A 22 0.75 11.24 3.13
C ILE A 22 0.65 11.66 4.60
N LEU A 23 -0.57 11.89 5.11
CA LEU A 23 -0.78 12.22 6.53
C LEU A 23 -0.28 11.10 7.44
N CYS A 24 -0.57 9.84 7.08
CA CYS A 24 -0.08 8.67 7.80
C CYS A 24 1.46 8.57 7.76
N PHE A 25 2.09 8.91 6.63
CA PHE A 25 3.53 8.84 6.46
C PHE A 25 4.26 9.85 7.35
N ILE A 26 3.71 11.07 7.44
CA ILE A 26 4.20 12.09 8.38
C ILE A 26 4.09 11.56 9.82
N GLY A 27 2.92 11.05 10.20
CA GLY A 27 2.69 10.51 11.55
C GLY A 27 3.60 9.35 11.91
N LEU A 28 3.75 8.36 11.02
CA LEU A 28 4.63 7.21 11.22
C LEU A 28 6.10 7.62 11.28
N SER A 29 6.53 8.57 10.46
CA SER A 29 7.90 9.10 10.51
C SER A 29 8.20 9.76 11.85
N LEU A 30 7.27 10.56 12.38
CA LEU A 30 7.39 11.18 13.70
C LEU A 30 7.41 10.14 14.82
N LEU A 31 6.54 9.13 14.77
CA LEU A 31 6.49 8.05 15.75
C LEU A 31 7.77 7.19 15.72
N LEU A 32 8.29 6.88 14.53
CA LEU A 32 9.51 6.09 14.38
C LEU A 32 10.73 6.85 14.90
N HIS A 33 10.85 8.14 14.53
CA HIS A 33 11.88 9.01 15.08
C HIS A 33 11.80 9.05 16.61
N ARG A 34 10.60 9.31 17.16
CA ARG A 34 10.37 9.33 18.61
C ARG A 34 10.76 8.01 19.27
N ARG A 35 10.41 6.86 18.70
CA ARG A 35 10.68 5.55 19.31
C ARG A 35 12.16 5.15 19.24
N VAL A 36 12.89 5.62 18.24
CA VAL A 36 14.31 5.30 18.05
C VAL A 36 15.21 6.23 18.86
N PHE A 37 14.91 7.53 18.88
CA PHE A 37 15.83 8.56 19.38
C PHE A 37 15.47 9.13 20.76
N ASP A 38 14.23 9.00 21.24
CA ASP A 38 13.89 9.41 22.61
C ASP A 38 14.39 8.34 23.61
N PRO A 39 15.35 8.67 24.50
CA PRO A 39 15.91 7.69 25.44
C PRO A 39 14.85 7.06 26.35
N ARG A 40 13.84 7.83 26.79
CA ARG A 40 12.82 7.34 27.72
C ARG A 40 11.96 6.25 27.09
N ILE A 41 11.64 6.42 25.81
CA ILE A 41 10.80 5.47 25.05
C ILE A 41 11.64 4.30 24.57
N ARG A 42 12.88 4.56 24.18
CA ARG A 42 13.78 3.50 23.72
C ARG A 42 14.10 2.50 24.83
N LEU A 43 14.19 2.96 26.08
CA LEU A 43 14.42 2.10 27.26
C LEU A 43 13.27 1.12 27.55
N THR A 44 12.04 1.45 27.14
CA THR A 44 10.84 0.62 27.39
C THR A 44 10.28 -0.05 26.13
N SER A 45 10.89 0.18 24.96
CA SER A 45 10.43 -0.38 23.69
C SER A 45 10.97 -1.79 23.46
N HIS A 46 10.11 -2.69 23.00
CA HIS A 46 10.56 -3.98 22.49
C HIS A 46 11.11 -3.87 21.06
N ARG A 47 12.02 -4.78 20.69
CA ARG A 47 12.56 -4.85 19.33
C ARG A 47 11.46 -5.05 18.29
N THR A 48 10.41 -5.79 18.64
CA THR A 48 9.24 -6.04 17.80
C THR A 48 8.44 -4.77 17.51
N ASP A 49 8.32 -3.85 18.48
CA ASP A 49 7.61 -2.58 18.30
C ASP A 49 8.28 -1.71 17.25
N ILE A 50 9.62 -1.73 17.23
CA ILE A 50 10.41 -1.00 16.26
C ILE A 50 10.37 -1.71 14.90
N ALA A 51 10.51 -3.03 14.89
CA ALA A 51 10.46 -3.83 13.66
C ALA A 51 9.13 -3.63 12.92
N ILE A 52 7.99 -3.76 13.60
CA ILE A 52 6.68 -3.57 12.96
C ILE A 52 6.49 -2.13 12.48
N LEU A 53 6.98 -1.14 13.25
CA LEU A 53 6.87 0.26 12.86
C LEU A 53 7.70 0.57 11.60
N VAL A 54 8.88 -0.04 11.47
CA VAL A 54 9.71 0.06 10.26
C VAL A 54 9.03 -0.64 9.08
N ILE A 55 8.47 -1.85 9.27
CA ILE A 55 7.76 -2.58 8.21
C ILE A 55 6.57 -1.74 7.71
N LEU A 56 5.75 -1.21 8.61
CA LEU A 56 4.62 -0.34 8.25
C LEU A 56 5.08 0.93 7.52
N TRP A 57 6.19 1.53 7.96
CA TRP A 57 6.73 2.72 7.31
C TRP A 57 7.21 2.43 5.88
N VAL A 58 7.95 1.33 5.69
CA VAL A 58 8.39 0.88 4.36
C VAL A 58 7.19 0.54 3.48
N GLN A 59 6.21 -0.17 4.02
CA GLN A 59 5.02 -0.57 3.29
C GLN A 59 4.18 0.64 2.85
N LEU A 60 4.04 1.63 3.71
CA LEU A 60 3.36 2.88 3.37
C LEU A 60 4.12 3.66 2.29
N LEU A 61 5.45 3.72 2.38
CA LEU A 61 6.27 4.35 1.34
C LEU A 61 6.10 3.65 -0.01
N LEU A 62 6.15 2.32 -0.03
CA LEU A 62 5.90 1.52 -1.24
C LEU A 62 4.50 1.80 -1.81
N GLY A 63 3.48 1.83 -0.97
CA GLY A 63 2.12 2.19 -1.36
C GLY A 63 2.03 3.56 -2.02
N LEU A 64 2.65 4.59 -1.43
CA LEU A 64 2.72 5.93 -2.01
C LEU A 64 3.49 5.96 -3.35
N LEU A 65 4.55 5.17 -3.49
CA LEU A 65 5.31 5.03 -4.73
C LEU A 65 4.50 4.40 -5.88
N THR A 66 3.41 3.67 -5.58
CA THR A 66 2.51 3.16 -6.63
C THR A 66 1.61 4.24 -7.25
N LEU A 67 1.42 5.40 -6.59
CA LEU A 67 0.49 6.43 -7.06
C LEU A 67 0.89 7.03 -8.42
N PRO A 68 2.16 7.44 -8.66
CA PRO A 68 2.56 7.96 -9.96
C PRO A 68 2.46 6.92 -11.09
N VAL A 69 2.67 5.65 -10.76
CA VAL A 69 2.54 4.53 -11.72
C VAL A 69 1.07 4.31 -12.08
N SER A 70 0.19 4.41 -11.09
CA SER A 70 -1.26 4.26 -11.25
C SER A 70 -1.86 5.40 -12.07
N LEU A 71 -1.31 6.61 -11.96
CA LEU A 71 -1.72 7.76 -12.78
C LEU A 71 -1.45 7.55 -14.29
N LYS A 72 -0.44 6.74 -14.67
CA LYS A 72 -0.17 6.41 -16.07
C LYS A 72 -1.19 5.43 -16.67
N HIS A 73 -1.93 4.72 -15.82
CA HIS A 73 -2.93 3.72 -16.19
C HIS A 73 -4.30 4.08 -15.61
N SER A 74 -4.74 5.32 -15.86
CA SER A 74 -5.96 5.89 -15.26
C SER A 74 -7.27 5.22 -15.73
N ASP A 75 -7.19 4.34 -16.73
CA ASP A 75 -8.28 3.51 -17.23
C ASP A 75 -8.73 2.43 -16.23
N GLY A 76 -7.92 2.16 -15.19
CA GLY A 76 -8.26 1.22 -14.12
C GLY A 76 -7.87 -0.24 -14.41
N SER A 77 -7.17 -0.50 -15.52
CA SER A 77 -6.74 -1.85 -15.91
C SER A 77 -5.87 -2.52 -14.85
N VAL A 78 -4.90 -1.79 -14.29
CA VAL A 78 -4.05 -2.28 -13.20
C VAL A 78 -4.87 -2.58 -11.94
N MET A 79 -5.79 -1.70 -11.57
CA MET A 79 -6.67 -1.91 -10.42
C MET A 79 -7.52 -3.18 -10.59
N LEU A 80 -8.02 -3.46 -11.79
CA LEU A 80 -8.81 -4.67 -12.06
C LEU A 80 -7.98 -5.94 -11.91
N ILE A 81 -6.72 -5.95 -12.36
CA ILE A 81 -5.81 -7.09 -12.17
C ILE A 81 -5.56 -7.34 -10.68
N LEU A 82 -5.25 -6.28 -9.93
CA LEU A 82 -5.01 -6.37 -8.47
C LEU A 82 -6.28 -6.82 -7.72
N ALA A 83 -7.45 -6.29 -8.10
CA ALA A 83 -8.72 -6.65 -7.50
C ALA A 83 -9.11 -8.10 -7.79
N ASP A 84 -8.96 -8.59 -9.02
CA ASP A 84 -9.24 -9.98 -9.38
C ASP A 84 -8.32 -10.94 -8.62
N TRP A 85 -7.02 -10.63 -8.54
CA TRP A 85 -6.06 -11.41 -7.73
C TRP A 85 -6.48 -11.48 -6.25
N ALA A 86 -6.77 -10.33 -5.64
CA ALA A 86 -7.19 -10.28 -4.23
C ALA A 86 -8.50 -11.04 -4.01
N GLN A 87 -9.48 -10.86 -4.90
CA GLN A 87 -10.76 -11.57 -4.85
C GLN A 87 -10.57 -13.09 -4.95
N ARG A 88 -9.69 -13.57 -5.83
CA ARG A 88 -9.42 -15.00 -5.99
C ARG A 88 -8.79 -15.61 -4.75
N ILE A 89 -7.87 -14.91 -4.08
CA ILE A 89 -7.31 -15.37 -2.80
C ILE A 89 -8.42 -15.51 -1.76
N VAL A 90 -9.22 -14.47 -1.54
CA VAL A 90 -10.25 -14.50 -0.49
C VAL A 90 -11.45 -15.38 -0.83
N THR A 91 -11.62 -15.76 -2.10
CA THR A 91 -12.62 -16.72 -2.58
C THR A 91 -12.05 -18.11 -2.87
N PHE A 92 -10.80 -18.38 -2.47
CA PHE A 92 -10.13 -19.68 -2.58
C PHE A 92 -10.08 -20.26 -4.01
N ARG A 93 -9.90 -19.39 -5.01
CA ARG A 93 -9.74 -19.77 -6.43
C ARG A 93 -8.25 -19.89 -6.75
N ALA A 94 -7.76 -21.10 -6.99
CA ALA A 94 -6.33 -21.45 -7.07
C ALA A 94 -5.55 -20.88 -8.28
N SER A 95 -6.18 -20.11 -9.17
CA SER A 95 -5.57 -19.52 -10.38
C SER A 95 -5.75 -18.00 -10.42
N GLY A 96 -4.95 -17.28 -11.22
CA GLY A 96 -5.08 -15.83 -11.43
C GLY A 96 -3.90 -14.98 -10.95
N ALA A 97 -2.81 -15.60 -10.50
CA ALA A 97 -1.56 -14.88 -10.24
C ALA A 97 -0.83 -14.48 -11.53
N GLU A 98 -1.16 -15.10 -12.67
CA GLU A 98 -0.52 -14.84 -13.97
C GLU A 98 -0.70 -13.38 -14.41
N GLY A 99 -1.84 -12.78 -14.07
CA GLY A 99 -2.12 -11.36 -14.34
C GLY A 99 -1.13 -10.40 -13.68
N LEU A 100 -0.51 -10.79 -12.55
CA LEU A 100 0.47 -9.97 -11.86
C LEU A 100 1.82 -9.89 -12.57
N LEU A 101 2.14 -10.84 -13.45
CA LEU A 101 3.47 -10.95 -14.07
C LEU A 101 3.87 -9.69 -14.85
N ASN A 102 2.90 -9.04 -15.48
CA ASN A 102 3.13 -7.84 -16.31
C ASN A 102 3.01 -6.52 -15.52
N LEU A 103 2.71 -6.57 -14.22
CA LEU A 103 2.64 -5.36 -13.41
C LEU A 103 4.03 -4.83 -13.07
N ASP A 104 4.12 -3.50 -12.95
CA ASP A 104 5.31 -2.83 -12.45
C ASP A 104 5.70 -3.35 -11.05
N TRP A 105 7.00 -3.33 -10.76
CA TRP A 105 7.56 -3.96 -9.57
C TRP A 105 7.04 -3.35 -8.26
N GLN A 106 6.68 -2.07 -8.25
CA GLN A 106 6.17 -1.37 -7.06
C GLN A 106 4.93 -2.06 -6.51
N TYR A 107 4.01 -2.50 -7.39
CA TYR A 107 2.82 -3.24 -6.99
C TYR A 107 3.18 -4.59 -6.39
N LYS A 108 4.10 -5.32 -7.02
CA LYS A 108 4.52 -6.66 -6.57
C LYS A 108 5.15 -6.63 -5.19
N ILE A 109 6.06 -5.68 -4.94
CA ILE A 109 6.70 -5.56 -3.62
C ILE A 109 5.69 -5.07 -2.57
N HIS A 110 4.75 -4.19 -2.93
CA HIS A 110 3.72 -3.77 -1.99
C HIS A 110 2.72 -4.88 -1.62
N LEU A 111 2.61 -5.95 -2.42
CA LEU A 111 1.74 -7.10 -2.12
C LEU A 111 2.36 -8.12 -1.16
N VAL A 112 3.70 -8.20 -1.09
CA VAL A 112 4.45 -9.21 -0.32
C VAL A 112 4.80 -8.67 1.06
#